data_AF-A0A023GB14-F1
#
_entry.id   AF-A0A023GB14-F1
#
_cell.length_a   1.000
_cell.length_b   1.000
_cell.length_c   1.000
_cell.angle_alpha   90.00
_cell.angle_beta   90.00
_cell.angle_gamma   90.00
#
_symmetry.space_group_name_H-M   'P 1'
#
loop_
_entity.id
_entity.type
_entity.pdbx_description
1 polymer ?
#
loop_
_entity_poly.entity_id
_entity_poly.type
_entity_poly.pdbx_seq_one_letter_code
_entity_poly.pdbx_strand_id
1 'polypeptide(L)'
;MDRLQPIKQQLRRLGVDMYQPCTSDGNTLCWMLQFQPVWNCILNPHGPELIQERPDELSFRTLHLQNRTEVDPAETLTSVCLALWVLSHHRCITSLHLNGVVISPCYIPVLYGLLRLHDDYVEVAVEGGNPVPHGLSRNCVLEAFRSMRKLRAIRLSGLHLTASAGYDLCTLVSNNVNLKVLDLRLVKTNIEVTSSLFQELAKLDFLKNFTLMFLRKNLSIRMKI
;
A
#
# COMPACT_ATOMS: atom_id res chain seq x y z
N MET A 1 -19.86 -19.98 3.95
CA MET A 1 -20.29 -19.57 2.60
C MET A 1 -19.20 -18.72 1.98
N ASP A 2 -18.81 -19.02 0.74
CA ASP A 2 -17.81 -18.26 -0.01
C ASP A 2 -18.36 -16.87 -0.38
N ARG A 3 -17.87 -15.82 0.29
CA ARG A 3 -18.33 -14.44 0.07
C ARG A 3 -18.06 -13.94 -1.35
N LEU A 4 -17.11 -14.54 -2.06
CA LEU A 4 -16.76 -14.15 -3.42
C LEU A 4 -17.63 -14.86 -4.47
N GLN A 5 -18.53 -15.77 -4.07
CA GLN A 5 -19.35 -16.54 -5.02
C GLN A 5 -20.20 -15.67 -5.97
N PRO A 6 -20.89 -14.60 -5.52
CA PRO A 6 -21.64 -13.73 -6.43
C PRO A 6 -20.72 -13.04 -7.46
N ILE A 7 -19.54 -12.61 -7.01
CA ILE A 7 -18.54 -11.95 -7.85
C ILE A 7 -17.97 -12.92 -8.89
N LYS A 8 -17.66 -14.16 -8.49
CA LYS A 8 -17.21 -15.24 -9.38
C LYS A 8 -18.21 -15.48 -10.51
N GLN A 9 -19.51 -15.52 -10.19
CA GLN A 9 -20.56 -15.69 -11.18
C GLN A 9 -20.64 -14.51 -12.14
N GLN A 10 -20.49 -13.28 -11.63
CA GLN A 10 -20.50 -12.08 -12.45
C GLN A 10 -19.32 -12.02 -13.42
N LEU A 11 -18.09 -12.28 -12.94
CA LEU A 11 -16.88 -12.35 -13.76
C LEU A 11 -17.03 -13.40 -14.86
N ARG A 12 -17.54 -14.60 -14.52
CA ARG A 12 -17.75 -15.67 -15.48
C ARG A 12 -18.72 -15.28 -16.60
N ARG A 13 -19.79 -14.52 -16.30
CA ARG A 13 -20.72 -13.99 -17.30
C ARG A 13 -20.05 -12.97 -18.23
N LEU A 14 -19.00 -12.31 -17.76
CA LEU A 14 -18.20 -11.35 -18.54
C LEU A 14 -17.01 -12.02 -19.24
N GLY A 15 -16.95 -13.36 -19.28
CA GLY A 15 -15.89 -14.10 -19.93
C GLY A 15 -14.57 -14.15 -19.16
N VAL A 16 -14.58 -13.76 -17.87
CA VAL A 16 -13.39 -13.78 -17.01
C VAL A 16 -13.46 -14.98 -16.07
N ASP A 17 -12.43 -15.84 -16.12
CA ASP A 17 -12.24 -16.89 -15.13
C ASP A 17 -11.39 -16.36 -13.97
N MET A 18 -12.03 -16.16 -12.83
CA MET A 18 -11.33 -15.77 -11.60
C MET A 18 -10.28 -16.80 -11.21
N TYR A 19 -10.43 -18.09 -11.50
CA TYR A 19 -9.43 -19.09 -11.09
C TYR A 19 -8.24 -19.20 -12.02
N GLN A 20 -8.22 -18.46 -13.12
CA GLN A 20 -7.09 -18.48 -14.04
C GLN A 20 -5.85 -17.93 -13.34
N PRO A 21 -4.74 -18.70 -13.26
CA PRO A 21 -3.53 -18.25 -12.61
C PRO A 21 -2.95 -17.03 -13.33
N CYS A 22 -2.13 -16.25 -12.63
CA CYS A 22 -1.38 -15.18 -13.27
C CYS A 22 -0.50 -15.75 -14.39
N THR A 23 -0.61 -15.19 -15.59
CA THR A 23 0.17 -15.61 -16.76
C THR A 23 1.51 -14.90 -16.87
N SER A 24 1.76 -13.87 -16.07
CA SER A 24 2.98 -13.06 -16.17
C SER A 24 4.22 -13.89 -15.84
N ASP A 25 5.14 -14.00 -16.79
CA ASP A 25 6.40 -14.75 -16.67
C ASP A 25 7.64 -13.93 -17.10
N GLY A 26 7.49 -12.62 -17.27
CA GLY A 26 8.54 -11.69 -17.73
C GLY A 26 8.57 -11.48 -19.24
N ASN A 27 8.00 -12.40 -20.02
CA ASN A 27 7.85 -12.27 -21.49
C ASN A 27 6.40 -12.08 -21.91
N THR A 28 5.47 -12.52 -21.08
CA THR A 28 4.03 -12.44 -21.34
C THR A 28 3.37 -11.52 -20.31
N LEU A 29 2.38 -10.76 -20.78
CA LEU A 29 1.60 -9.90 -19.90
C LEU A 29 0.61 -10.72 -19.07
N CYS A 30 0.31 -10.23 -17.88
CA CYS A 30 -0.76 -10.80 -17.08
C CYS A 30 -2.08 -10.66 -17.83
N TRP A 31 -2.83 -11.76 -17.96
CA TRP A 31 -4.17 -11.75 -18.57
C TRP A 31 -5.10 -10.74 -17.89
N MET A 32 -4.94 -10.52 -16.58
CA MET A 32 -5.74 -9.55 -15.81
C MET A 32 -5.60 -8.12 -16.33
N LEU A 33 -4.46 -7.78 -16.95
CA LEU A 33 -4.25 -6.50 -17.61
C LEU A 33 -5.18 -6.33 -18.83
N GLN A 34 -5.37 -7.39 -19.62
CA GLN A 34 -6.26 -7.36 -20.79
C GLN A 34 -7.74 -7.18 -20.39
N PHE A 35 -8.10 -7.72 -19.23
CA PHE A 35 -9.46 -7.62 -18.66
C PHE A 35 -9.57 -6.53 -17.59
N GLN A 36 -8.63 -5.60 -17.51
CA GLN A 36 -8.60 -4.56 -16.47
C GLN A 36 -9.92 -3.78 -16.37
N PRO A 37 -10.59 -3.33 -17.45
CA PRO A 37 -11.87 -2.63 -17.35
C PRO A 37 -12.97 -3.50 -16.72
N VAL A 38 -13.02 -4.79 -17.07
CA VAL A 38 -13.99 -5.75 -16.52
C VAL A 38 -13.74 -5.94 -15.02
N TRP A 39 -12.47 -6.09 -14.63
CA TRP A 39 -12.10 -6.18 -13.22
C TRP A 39 -12.46 -4.91 -12.44
N ASN A 40 -12.21 -3.72 -12.99
CA ASN A 40 -12.56 -2.47 -12.32
C ASN A 40 -14.08 -2.26 -12.19
N CYS A 41 -14.89 -2.78 -13.11
CA CYS A 41 -16.35 -2.83 -12.92
C CYS A 41 -16.78 -3.65 -11.69
N ILE A 42 -15.96 -4.62 -11.27
CA ILE A 42 -16.19 -5.44 -10.07
C ILE A 42 -15.53 -4.83 -8.84
N LEU A 43 -14.30 -4.34 -8.97
CA LEU A 43 -13.48 -3.86 -7.86
C LEU A 43 -13.95 -2.47 -7.37
N ASN A 44 -14.20 -1.53 -8.28
CA ASN A 44 -14.47 -0.13 -7.93
C ASN A 44 -15.67 0.04 -6.99
N PRO A 45 -16.80 -0.69 -7.16
CA PRO A 45 -17.91 -0.65 -6.21
C PRO A 45 -17.53 -1.00 -4.78
N HIS A 46 -16.48 -1.81 -4.59
CA HIS A 46 -15.97 -2.22 -3.28
C HIS A 46 -14.77 -1.38 -2.81
N GLY A 47 -14.27 -0.46 -3.63
CA GLY A 47 -13.18 0.45 -3.31
C GLY A 47 -11.80 0.11 -3.88
N PRO A 48 -11.42 -1.14 -4.17
CA PRO A 48 -10.21 -1.43 -4.90
C PRO A 48 -10.30 -1.02 -6.38
N GLU A 49 -9.15 -0.86 -7.00
CA GLU A 49 -8.99 -0.64 -8.44
C GLU A 49 -7.64 -1.21 -8.89
N LEU A 50 -7.62 -1.74 -10.10
CA LEU A 50 -6.40 -2.03 -10.85
C LEU A 50 -6.07 -0.87 -11.79
N ILE A 51 -4.83 -0.40 -11.75
CA ILE A 51 -4.34 0.68 -12.61
C ILE A 51 -3.09 0.23 -13.37
N GLN A 52 -2.96 0.68 -14.61
CA GLN A 52 -1.75 0.50 -15.41
C GLN A 52 -0.95 1.82 -15.35
N GLU A 53 0.02 1.91 -14.44
CA GLU A 53 0.85 3.11 -14.28
C GLU A 53 1.96 3.19 -15.34
N ARG A 54 2.40 2.03 -15.85
CA ARG A 54 3.38 1.90 -16.93
C ARG A 54 2.90 0.85 -17.93
N PRO A 55 3.38 0.88 -19.19
CA PRO A 55 3.21 -0.25 -20.09
C PRO A 55 3.56 -1.54 -19.35
N ASP A 56 2.71 -2.55 -19.49
CA ASP A 56 2.96 -3.91 -18.99
C ASP A 56 2.95 -4.10 -17.45
N GLU A 57 2.80 -3.02 -16.66
CA GLU A 57 2.76 -3.09 -15.20
C GLU A 57 1.35 -2.88 -14.66
N LEU A 58 0.84 -3.89 -13.95
CA LEU A 58 -0.42 -3.79 -13.20
C LEU A 58 -0.12 -3.33 -11.77
N SER A 59 -0.85 -2.33 -11.31
CA SER A 59 -0.77 -1.79 -9.96
C SER A 59 -2.13 -1.92 -9.27
N PHE A 60 -2.12 -2.10 -7.97
CA PHE A 60 -3.35 -2.17 -7.17
C PHE A 60 -3.45 -0.94 -6.29
N ARG A 61 -4.63 -0.32 -6.26
CA ARG A 61 -4.91 0.77 -5.32
C ARG A 61 -6.29 0.67 -4.70
N THR A 62 -6.46 1.26 -3.53
CA THR A 62 -7.80 1.56 -2.99
C THR A 62 -8.19 2.99 -3.37
N LEU A 63 -9.34 3.14 -4.01
CA LEU A 63 -9.96 4.39 -4.40
C LEU A 63 -10.26 5.27 -3.18
N HIS A 64 -10.08 6.58 -3.36
CA HIS A 64 -10.56 7.57 -2.40
C HIS A 64 -12.07 7.76 -2.59
N LEU A 65 -12.87 6.97 -1.89
CA LEU A 65 -14.33 7.07 -1.93
C LEU A 65 -14.78 8.22 -1.04
N GLN A 66 -14.98 9.40 -1.65
CA GLN A 66 -15.24 10.68 -0.95
C GLN A 66 -16.46 10.70 -0.02
N ASN A 67 -17.36 9.70 -0.06
CA ASN A 67 -18.66 9.74 0.62
C ASN A 67 -19.00 8.52 1.47
N ARG A 68 -18.06 7.63 1.80
CA ARG A 68 -18.36 6.50 2.70
C ARG A 68 -18.07 6.83 4.16
N THR A 69 -18.81 7.79 4.73
CA THR A 69 -18.75 8.09 6.16
C THR A 69 -19.23 6.94 7.05
N GLU A 70 -19.85 5.89 6.49
CA GLU A 70 -20.15 4.64 7.19
C GLU A 70 -20.03 3.50 6.17
N VAL A 71 -18.81 3.04 5.87
CA VAL A 71 -18.67 1.83 5.04
C VAL A 71 -19.30 0.67 5.82
N ASP A 72 -20.34 0.05 5.27
CA ASP A 72 -20.90 -1.19 5.82
C ASP A 72 -19.74 -2.18 6.06
N PRO A 73 -19.56 -2.69 7.30
CA PRO A 73 -18.55 -3.71 7.58
C PRO A 73 -18.59 -4.89 6.62
N ALA A 74 -19.77 -5.29 6.13
CA ALA A 74 -19.92 -6.37 5.17
C ALA A 74 -19.33 -6.02 3.79
N GLU A 75 -19.50 -4.79 3.33
CA GLU A 75 -18.86 -4.31 2.10
C GLU A 75 -17.35 -4.16 2.28
N THR A 76 -16.90 -3.67 3.44
CA THR A 76 -15.47 -3.58 3.76
C THR A 76 -14.82 -4.96 3.73
N LEU A 77 -15.47 -5.97 4.32
CA LEU A 77 -14.97 -7.33 4.31
C LEU A 77 -14.89 -7.88 2.88
N THR A 78 -15.88 -7.61 2.03
CA THR A 78 -15.87 -8.01 0.62
C THR A 78 -14.71 -7.38 -0.14
N SER A 79 -14.48 -6.08 0.10
CA SER A 79 -13.34 -5.32 -0.43
C SER A 79 -11.99 -5.94 -0.04
N VAL A 80 -11.82 -6.27 1.25
CA VAL A 80 -10.60 -6.91 1.75
C VAL A 80 -10.42 -8.33 1.20
N CYS A 81 -11.49 -9.12 1.09
CA CYS A 81 -11.44 -10.45 0.46
C CYS A 81 -11.03 -10.38 -1.01
N LEU A 82 -11.54 -9.39 -1.77
CA LEU A 82 -11.15 -9.15 -3.15
C LEU A 82 -9.68 -8.76 -3.26
N ALA A 83 -9.24 -7.80 -2.44
CA ALA A 83 -7.85 -7.37 -2.40
C ALA A 83 -6.90 -8.54 -2.07
N LEU A 84 -7.25 -9.34 -1.05
CA LEU A 84 -6.51 -10.54 -0.67
C LEU A 84 -6.42 -11.54 -1.83
N TRP A 85 -7.54 -11.80 -2.50
CA TRP A 85 -7.57 -12.74 -3.62
C TRP A 85 -6.68 -12.26 -4.77
N VAL A 86 -6.86 -11.00 -5.22
CA VAL A 86 -6.09 -10.42 -6.32
C VAL A 86 -4.59 -10.47 -6.02
N LEU A 87 -4.16 -9.97 -4.86
CA LEU A 87 -2.75 -9.86 -4.49
C LEU A 87 -2.10 -11.24 -4.20
N SER A 88 -2.86 -12.23 -3.77
CA SER A 88 -2.33 -13.58 -3.56
C SER A 88 -2.15 -14.37 -4.86
N HIS A 89 -2.94 -14.09 -5.89
CA HIS A 89 -2.90 -14.83 -7.16
C HIS A 89 -2.12 -14.08 -8.25
N HIS A 90 -1.95 -12.76 -8.12
CA HIS A 90 -1.29 -11.90 -9.12
C HIS A 90 -0.05 -11.20 -8.56
N ARG A 91 1.01 -11.98 -8.34
CA ARG A 91 2.34 -11.47 -7.91
C ARG A 91 3.02 -10.53 -8.92
N CYS A 92 2.50 -10.43 -10.14
CA CYS A 92 2.92 -9.42 -11.10
C CYS A 92 2.59 -7.99 -10.65
N ILE A 93 1.68 -7.83 -9.69
CA ILE A 93 1.35 -6.54 -9.07
C ILE A 93 2.49 -6.15 -8.14
N THR A 94 3.36 -5.27 -8.59
CA THR A 94 4.53 -4.82 -7.83
C THR A 94 4.37 -3.42 -7.24
N SER A 95 3.32 -2.70 -7.62
CA SER A 95 2.95 -1.39 -7.06
C SER A 95 1.63 -1.50 -6.31
N LEU A 96 1.66 -1.09 -5.03
CA LEU A 96 0.53 -1.25 -4.11
C LEU A 96 0.23 0.05 -3.37
N HIS A 97 -0.99 0.55 -3.49
CA HIS A 97 -1.46 1.74 -2.78
C HIS A 97 -2.68 1.44 -1.91
N LEU A 98 -2.48 1.37 -0.60
CA LEU A 98 -3.52 1.09 0.39
C LEU A 98 -3.93 2.36 1.12
N ASN A 99 -5.22 2.65 1.17
CA ASN A 99 -5.79 3.79 1.87
C ASN A 99 -6.66 3.29 3.02
N GLY A 100 -6.12 3.35 4.24
CA GLY A 100 -6.83 2.97 5.46
C GLY A 100 -7.95 3.93 5.85
N VAL A 101 -8.12 5.09 5.18
CA VAL A 101 -9.25 6.01 5.43
C VAL A 101 -10.57 5.46 4.90
N VAL A 102 -10.51 4.65 3.84
CA VAL A 102 -11.71 4.16 3.12
C VAL A 102 -12.15 2.76 3.56
N ILE A 103 -11.55 2.26 4.64
CA ILE A 103 -11.77 0.91 5.18
C ILE A 103 -12.24 1.06 6.64
N SER A 104 -13.24 0.27 7.03
CA SER A 104 -13.70 0.25 8.42
C SER A 104 -12.54 -0.05 9.38
N PRO A 105 -12.39 0.68 10.51
CA PRO A 105 -11.25 0.56 11.42
C PRO A 105 -10.92 -0.87 11.87
N CYS A 106 -11.94 -1.72 12.03
CA CYS A 106 -11.76 -3.13 12.45
C CYS A 106 -11.02 -3.99 11.41
N TYR A 107 -10.99 -3.57 10.14
CA TYR A 107 -10.33 -4.30 9.05
C TYR A 107 -9.01 -3.68 8.60
N ILE A 108 -8.61 -2.52 9.15
CA ILE A 108 -7.30 -1.89 8.85
C ILE A 108 -6.12 -2.86 9.09
N PRO A 109 -6.06 -3.64 10.19
CA PRO A 109 -4.95 -4.59 10.38
C PRO A 109 -4.91 -5.66 9.28
N VAL A 110 -6.06 -6.11 8.80
CA VAL A 110 -6.15 -7.10 7.70
C VAL A 110 -5.68 -6.47 6.39
N LEU A 111 -6.12 -5.24 6.10
CA LEU A 111 -5.68 -4.49 4.93
C LEU A 111 -4.15 -4.33 4.91
N TYR A 112 -3.55 -3.93 6.03
CA TYR A 112 -2.08 -3.80 6.11
C TYR A 112 -1.37 -5.15 6.14
N GLY A 113 -2.05 -6.23 6.55
CA GLY A 113 -1.57 -7.60 6.39
C GLY A 113 -1.34 -7.99 4.92
N LEU A 114 -2.04 -7.36 3.97
CA LEU A 114 -1.86 -7.59 2.53
C LEU A 114 -0.44 -7.26 2.06
N LEU A 115 0.25 -6.35 2.76
CA LEU A 115 1.65 -6.04 2.49
C LEU A 115 2.55 -7.28 2.63
N ARG A 116 2.17 -8.27 3.45
CA ARG A 116 2.99 -9.47 3.68
C ARG A 116 2.75 -10.59 2.67
N LEU A 117 1.87 -10.41 1.69
CA LEU A 117 1.49 -11.49 0.76
C LEU A 117 2.63 -11.92 -0.17
N HIS A 118 3.52 -10.99 -0.52
CA HIS A 118 4.78 -11.28 -1.19
C HIS A 118 5.78 -10.14 -0.95
N ASP A 119 7.05 -10.42 -1.19
CA ASP A 119 8.18 -9.51 -1.00
C ASP A 119 8.62 -8.81 -2.30
N ASP A 120 7.95 -9.11 -3.41
CA ASP A 120 8.26 -8.58 -4.74
C ASP A 120 7.81 -7.13 -5.00
N TYR A 121 7.22 -6.45 -4.01
CA TYR A 121 6.77 -5.07 -4.19
C TYR A 121 7.97 -4.12 -4.46
N VAL A 122 7.77 -3.25 -5.45
CA VAL A 122 8.71 -2.20 -5.88
C VAL A 122 8.25 -0.84 -5.39
N GLU A 123 6.95 -0.59 -5.37
CA GLU A 123 6.38 0.66 -4.88
C GLU A 123 5.25 0.38 -3.89
N VAL A 124 5.32 0.98 -2.71
CA VAL A 124 4.25 0.87 -1.72
C VAL A 124 3.85 2.25 -1.23
N ALA A 125 2.55 2.52 -1.27
CA ALA A 125 1.92 3.65 -0.65
C ALA A 125 0.90 3.17 0.40
N VAL A 126 1.02 3.65 1.64
CA VAL A 126 0.03 3.41 2.69
C VAL A 126 -0.45 4.76 3.20
N GLU A 127 -1.66 5.10 2.81
CA GLU A 127 -2.36 6.25 3.32
C GLU A 127 -3.17 5.87 4.55
N GLY A 128 -3.17 6.76 5.54
CA GLY A 128 -4.21 6.71 6.56
C GLY A 128 -4.52 8.10 7.04
N GLY A 129 -5.67 8.23 7.71
CA GLY A 129 -6.19 9.52 8.15
C GLY A 129 -5.42 10.04 9.35
N ASN A 130 -6.16 10.41 10.40
CA ASN A 130 -5.52 10.84 11.64
C ASN A 130 -4.63 9.72 12.20
N PRO A 131 -3.41 10.03 12.70
CA PRO A 131 -2.60 9.07 13.43
C PRO A 131 -3.39 8.66 14.68
N VAL A 132 -4.09 7.53 14.59
CA VAL A 132 -4.85 6.96 15.70
C VAL A 132 -3.85 6.62 16.81
N PRO A 133 -4.15 6.92 18.09
CA PRO A 133 -3.26 6.63 19.22
C PRO A 133 -2.88 5.15 19.36
N HIS A 134 -3.62 4.24 18.72
CA HIS A 134 -3.34 2.82 18.71
C HIS A 134 -2.19 2.51 17.75
N GLY A 135 -0.96 2.67 18.24
CA GLY A 135 0.31 2.39 17.55
C GLY A 135 0.49 0.95 17.04
N LEU A 136 -0.49 0.06 17.23
CA LEU A 136 -0.41 -1.34 16.83
C LEU A 136 -0.53 -1.56 15.31
N SER A 137 -1.34 -0.80 14.57
CA SER A 137 -1.56 -1.18 13.15
C SER A 137 -0.44 -0.75 12.19
N ARG A 138 0.32 0.30 12.53
CA ARG A 138 1.31 0.89 11.61
C ARG A 138 2.74 0.44 11.85
N ASN A 139 3.10 -0.01 13.06
CA ASN A 139 4.37 -0.74 13.25
C ASN A 139 4.38 -2.02 12.41
N CYS A 140 3.22 -2.67 12.24
CA CYS A 140 3.08 -3.83 11.35
C CYS A 140 3.38 -3.51 9.87
N VAL A 141 3.21 -2.26 9.43
CA VAL A 141 3.55 -1.80 8.08
C VAL A 141 5.07 -1.77 7.90
N LEU A 142 5.81 -1.14 8.83
CA LEU A 142 7.27 -1.12 8.79
C LEU A 142 7.85 -2.53 8.90
N GLU A 143 7.27 -3.38 9.73
CA GLU A 143 7.67 -4.78 9.85
C GLU A 143 7.44 -5.55 8.54
N ALA A 144 6.32 -5.32 7.84
CA ALA A 144 6.05 -5.95 6.54
C ALA A 144 7.10 -5.59 5.49
N PHE A 145 7.63 -4.36 5.53
CA PHE A 145 8.63 -3.91 4.56
C PHE A 145 10.02 -4.53 4.77
N ARG A 146 10.31 -5.11 5.94
CA ARG A 146 11.65 -5.65 6.26
C ARG A 146 12.08 -6.77 5.31
N SER A 147 11.15 -7.55 4.77
CA SER A 147 11.43 -8.61 3.79
C SER A 147 11.51 -8.10 2.36
N MET A 148 10.99 -6.92 2.04
CA MET A 148 10.82 -6.44 0.67
C MET A 148 12.10 -5.80 0.13
N ARG A 149 13.01 -6.58 -0.44
CA ARG A 149 14.33 -6.08 -0.91
C ARG A 149 14.27 -5.30 -2.23
N LYS A 150 13.14 -5.30 -2.93
CA LYS A 150 12.94 -4.65 -4.23
C LYS A 150 12.33 -3.25 -4.14
N LEU A 151 12.01 -2.78 -2.93
CA LEU A 151 11.37 -1.48 -2.73
C LEU A 151 12.24 -0.34 -3.28
N ARG A 152 11.66 0.39 -4.22
CA ARG A 152 12.20 1.61 -4.81
C ARG A 152 11.51 2.87 -4.29
N ALA A 153 10.24 2.78 -3.91
CA ALA A 153 9.49 3.89 -3.36
C ALA A 153 8.59 3.46 -2.19
N ILE A 154 8.68 4.19 -1.09
CA ILE A 154 7.78 4.07 0.07
C ILE A 154 7.10 5.42 0.29
N ARG A 155 5.78 5.41 0.36
CA ARG A 155 4.96 6.58 0.65
C ARG A 155 4.04 6.26 1.83
N LEU A 156 4.17 6.96 2.93
CA LEU A 156 3.39 6.69 4.14
C LEU A 156 2.73 7.98 4.63
N SER A 157 1.43 7.95 4.92
CA SER A 157 0.73 9.12 5.48
C SER A 157 0.04 8.80 6.80
N GLY A 158 0.03 9.75 7.75
CA GLY A 158 -0.66 9.62 9.04
C GLY A 158 0.12 8.81 10.08
N LEU A 159 1.46 8.81 10.01
CA LEU A 159 2.32 8.06 10.93
C LEU A 159 2.47 8.76 12.28
N HIS A 160 2.66 7.97 13.34
CA HIS A 160 3.17 8.45 14.63
C HIS A 160 4.56 7.86 14.86
N LEU A 161 5.62 8.65 14.62
CA LEU A 161 7.00 8.21 14.78
C LEU A 161 7.48 8.47 16.21
N THR A 162 7.46 7.40 17.02
CA THR A 162 8.20 7.30 18.29
C THR A 162 9.69 7.07 18.03
N ALA A 163 10.53 7.12 19.06
CA ALA A 163 11.96 6.82 18.91
C ALA A 163 12.21 5.42 18.31
N SER A 164 11.49 4.40 18.80
CA SER A 164 11.57 3.03 18.25
C SER A 164 11.14 2.98 16.79
N ALA A 165 10.00 3.60 16.43
CA ALA A 165 9.51 3.58 15.06
C ALA A 165 10.43 4.38 14.11
N GLY A 166 11.05 5.45 14.59
CA GLY A 166 12.07 6.19 13.84
C GLY A 166 13.31 5.34 13.58
N TYR A 167 13.80 4.62 14.59
CA TYR A 167 14.92 3.68 14.44
C TYR A 167 14.60 2.53 13.48
N ASP A 168 13.40 1.95 13.59
CA ASP A 168 12.92 0.89 12.68
C ASP A 168 12.88 1.39 11.23
N LEU A 169 12.41 2.62 11.02
CA LEU A 169 12.39 3.24 9.70
C LEU A 169 13.80 3.50 9.16
N CYS A 170 14.72 4.03 9.96
CA CYS A 170 16.11 4.19 9.54
C CYS A 170 16.73 2.85 9.16
N THR A 171 16.56 1.83 10.01
CA THR A 171 17.06 0.47 9.76
C THR A 171 16.48 -0.11 8.48
N LEU A 172 15.19 0.09 8.24
CA LEU A 172 14.52 -0.33 7.02
C LEU A 172 15.17 0.30 5.79
N VAL A 173 15.31 1.63 5.77
CA VAL A 173 15.84 2.38 4.63
C VAL A 173 17.29 2.00 4.38
N SER A 174 18.13 1.96 5.41
CA SER A 174 19.54 1.57 5.31
C SER A 174 19.74 0.15 4.75
N ASN A 175 18.83 -0.77 5.05
CA ASN A 175 18.88 -2.15 4.56
C ASN A 175 18.27 -2.35 3.17
N ASN A 176 17.80 -1.29 2.53
CA ASN A 176 17.09 -1.33 1.25
C ASN A 176 17.75 -0.39 0.24
N VAL A 177 18.92 -0.81 -0.29
CA VAL A 177 19.74 -0.02 -1.22
C VAL A 177 19.03 0.41 -2.52
N ASN A 178 17.94 -0.29 -2.84
CA ASN A 178 17.08 -0.01 -3.98
C ASN A 178 16.13 1.17 -3.73
N LEU A 179 15.90 1.55 -2.47
CA LEU A 179 14.94 2.57 -2.08
C LEU A 179 15.44 3.96 -2.48
N LYS A 180 14.78 4.57 -3.48
CA LYS A 180 15.13 5.90 -4.01
C LYS A 180 14.21 6.99 -3.50
N VAL A 181 12.99 6.65 -3.08
CA VAL A 181 11.97 7.60 -2.67
C VAL A 181 11.40 7.20 -1.31
N LEU A 182 11.48 8.11 -0.36
CA LEU A 182 10.80 8.04 0.93
C LEU A 182 9.94 9.29 1.12
N ASP A 183 8.62 9.13 1.08
CA ASP A 183 7.65 10.22 1.27
C ASP A 183 6.82 9.95 2.53
N LEU A 184 7.03 10.76 3.57
CA LEU A 184 6.33 10.66 4.84
C LEU A 184 5.43 11.88 5.02
N ARG A 185 4.12 11.67 5.06
CA ARG A 185 3.12 12.74 5.18
C ARG A 185 2.31 12.64 6.46
N LEU A 186 1.76 13.78 6.90
CA LEU A 186 0.92 13.87 8.10
C LEU A 186 1.57 13.18 9.32
N VAL A 187 2.89 13.33 9.47
CA VAL A 187 3.65 12.67 10.52
C VAL A 187 3.48 13.42 11.84
N LYS A 188 3.13 12.68 12.89
CA LYS A 188 3.22 13.11 14.29
C LYS A 188 4.53 12.58 14.86
N THR A 189 5.37 13.45 15.39
CA THR A 189 6.65 13.08 16.01
C THR A 189 7.16 14.24 16.89
N ASN A 190 8.25 14.04 17.62
CA ASN A 190 8.94 15.09 18.39
C ASN A 190 10.23 15.54 17.65
N ILE A 191 10.84 16.61 18.14
CA ILE A 191 12.02 17.22 17.50
C ILE A 191 13.26 16.32 17.56
N GLU A 192 13.43 15.53 18.62
CA GLU A 192 14.57 14.63 18.81
C GLU A 192 14.55 13.51 17.77
N VAL A 193 13.42 12.79 17.65
CA VAL A 193 13.23 11.71 16.66
C VAL A 193 13.36 12.25 15.25
N THR A 194 12.83 13.44 14.99
CA THR A 194 12.98 14.12 13.69
C THR A 194 14.45 14.37 13.37
N SER A 195 15.21 14.93 14.31
CA SER A 195 16.62 15.25 14.12
C SER A 195 17.46 14.01 13.88
N SER A 196 17.25 12.94 14.65
CA SER A 196 17.91 11.65 14.44
C SER A 196 17.58 11.04 13.09
N LEU A 197 16.30 11.07 12.68
CA LEU A 197 15.87 10.58 11.37
C LEU A 197 16.59 11.33 10.23
N PHE A 198 16.66 12.67 10.28
CA PHE A 198 17.38 13.45 9.27
C PHE A 198 18.87 13.12 9.22
N GLN A 199 19.53 13.03 10.38
CA GLN A 199 20.95 12.72 10.45
C GLN A 199 21.28 11.35 9.85
N GLU A 200 20.47 10.33 10.12
CA GLU A 200 20.69 9.00 9.55
C GLU A 200 20.38 8.93 8.06
N LEU A 201 19.24 9.49 7.63
CA LEU A 201 18.85 9.45 6.22
C LEU A 201 19.77 10.28 5.32
N ALA A 202 20.36 11.36 5.82
CA ALA A 202 21.32 12.19 5.07
C ALA A 202 22.63 11.45 4.74
N LYS A 203 22.95 10.35 5.43
CA LYS A 203 24.13 9.53 5.15
C LYS A 203 23.90 8.56 3.99
N LEU A 204 22.67 8.41 3.51
CA LEU A 204 22.28 7.41 2.52
C LEU A 204 22.30 8.01 1.10
N ASP A 205 23.44 7.86 0.42
CA ASP A 205 23.69 8.37 -0.95
C ASP A 205 22.74 7.79 -2.02
N PHE A 206 22.20 6.61 -1.76
CA PHE A 206 21.27 5.92 -2.65
C PHE A 206 19.84 6.49 -2.58
N LEU A 207 19.46 7.15 -1.49
CA LEU A 207 18.15 7.77 -1.32
C LEU A 207 18.13 9.11 -2.06
N LYS A 208 17.29 9.27 -3.08
CA LYS A 208 17.29 10.46 -3.95
C LYS A 208 16.27 11.51 -3.55
N ASN A 209 15.14 11.07 -3.02
CA ASN A 209 14.05 11.95 -2.63
C ASN A 209 13.59 11.58 -1.22
N PHE A 210 13.70 12.55 -0.31
CA PHE A 210 13.13 12.46 1.02
C PHE A 210 12.15 13.61 1.27
N THR A 211 10.91 13.27 1.59
CA THR A 211 9.87 14.24 1.97
C THR A 211 9.35 13.91 3.36
N LEU A 212 9.28 14.92 4.22
CA LEU A 212 8.67 14.82 5.55
C LEU A 212 7.70 15.99 5.75
N MET A 213 6.41 15.68 5.90
CA MET A 213 5.35 16.66 6.20
C MET A 213 4.70 16.36 7.54
N PHE A 214 4.66 17.35 8.43
CA PHE A 214 4.12 17.20 9.77
C PHE A 214 2.60 17.43 9.83
N LEU A 215 1.92 16.79 10.80
CA LEU A 215 0.46 16.90 10.97
C LEU A 215 -0.02 18.28 11.46
N ARG A 216 0.71 18.93 12.37
CA ARG A 216 0.22 20.11 13.12
C ARG A 216 0.70 21.46 12.63
N LYS A 217 1.60 21.46 11.65
CA LYS A 217 2.14 22.66 11.04
C LYS A 217 2.23 22.32 9.57
N ASN A 218 1.76 23.17 8.66
CA ASN A 218 2.02 23.05 7.22
C ASN A 218 3.52 23.24 6.89
N LEU A 219 4.41 22.86 7.81
CA LEU A 219 5.84 22.73 7.63
C LEU A 219 6.06 21.44 6.85
N SER A 220 6.44 21.59 5.59
CA SER A 220 7.02 20.53 4.79
C SER A 220 8.52 20.72 4.75
N ILE A 221 9.28 19.69 5.11
CA ILE A 221 10.70 19.63 4.82
C ILE A 221 10.86 18.72 3.60
N ARG A 222 11.41 19.27 2.52
CA ARG A 222 11.78 18.51 1.33
C ARG A 222 13.28 18.56 1.20
N MET A 223 13.91 17.39 1.12
CA MET A 223 15.33 17.26 0.87
C MET A 223 15.53 16.47 -0.40
N LYS A 224 16.28 17.07 -1.32
CA LYS A 224 16.90 16.37 -2.44
C LYS A 224 18.32 16.04 -1.97
N ILE A 225 18.61 14.76 -1.81
CA ILE A 225 19.89 14.25 -1.31
C ILE A 225 20.77 13.90 -2.52
#